data_AF-A0A2D7WGC9-F1
#
_entry.id   AF-A0A2D7WGC9-F1
#
_cell.length_a   1.000
_cell.length_b   1.000
_cell.length_c   1.000
_cell.angle_alpha   90.00
_cell.angle_beta   90.00
_cell.angle_gamma   90.00
#
_symmetry.space_group_name_H-M   'P 1'
#
loop_
_entity.id
_entity.type
_entity.pdbx_description
1 polymer ?
#
loop_
_entity_poly.entity_id
_entity_poly.type
_entity_poly.pdbx_seq_one_letter_code
_entity_poly.pdbx_strand_id
1 'polypeptide(L)'
;MEGLFHIALLGVISIVAAVASFSRLGRARLIEDTPTSKIRSASQGYVELIGSGERPEQTTPLLSKLSASPCIWFRYRIERYERSGKNSRWRKIEGFSSEQPFLLNDGSGRCYIFPDKADISSHRKRSWYGSSRYPISEQKHSLFGRRYRYTEELLCEGDLLYALGLFETRHPPSDAQRNQSRMAEILKDWKQDYDKLVQRFDRDNNGEIDPAEWELARREALRMAEREARKSSPSQAVNTLRHSPNRQQPFIIATSEPESLSRRYRWQALAWLIVSVGCAAGVAWLLLQENLSTIGAV
;
A
#
# COMPACT_ATOMS: atom_id res chain seq x y z
N MET A 1 2.21 48.68 -1.52
CA MET A 1 2.36 47.34 -2.13
C MET A 1 2.52 46.24 -1.08
N GLU A 2 3.14 46.51 0.08
CA GLU A 2 3.32 45.48 1.13
C GLU A 2 2.00 45.01 1.78
N GLY A 3 1.02 45.90 2.01
CA GLY A 3 -0.30 45.54 2.57
C GLY A 3 -1.08 44.54 1.71
N LEU A 4 -1.19 44.81 0.40
CA LEU A 4 -1.79 43.91 -0.59
C LEU A 4 -1.12 42.53 -0.63
N PHE A 5 0.22 42.47 -0.47
CA PHE A 5 0.94 41.21 -0.41
C PHE A 5 0.58 40.37 0.82
N HIS A 6 0.49 41.01 2.00
CA HIS A 6 0.10 40.31 3.24
C HIS A 6 -1.35 39.82 3.20
N ILE A 7 -2.27 40.63 2.66
CA ILE A 7 -3.66 40.24 2.46
C ILE A 7 -3.76 39.03 1.53
N ALA A 8 -3.07 39.06 0.38
CA ALA A 8 -3.06 37.95 -0.56
C ALA A 8 -2.46 36.68 0.06
N LEU A 9 -1.34 36.81 0.79
CA LEU A 9 -0.69 35.67 1.47
C LEU A 9 -1.62 35.04 2.51
N LEU A 10 -2.24 35.83 3.38
CA LEU A 10 -3.18 35.34 4.40
C LEU A 10 -4.43 34.73 3.76
N GLY A 11 -4.93 35.30 2.66
CA GLY A 11 -6.03 34.75 1.89
C GLY A 11 -5.70 33.36 1.33
N VAL A 12 -4.53 33.19 0.72
CA VAL A 12 -4.06 31.89 0.21
C VAL A 12 -3.91 30.88 1.34
N ILE A 13 -3.30 31.26 2.47
CA ILE A 13 -3.16 30.38 3.64
C ILE A 13 -4.53 29.96 4.17
N SER A 14 -5.50 30.88 4.23
CA SER A 14 -6.86 30.58 4.69
C SER A 14 -7.55 29.53 3.82
N ILE A 15 -7.44 29.66 2.49
CA ILE A 15 -8.03 28.72 1.53
C ILE A 15 -7.34 27.35 1.63
N VAL A 16 -6.01 27.31 1.65
CA VAL A 16 -5.24 26.04 1.76
C VAL A 16 -5.58 25.33 3.08
N ALA A 17 -5.66 26.07 4.18
CA ALA A 17 -6.05 25.54 5.49
C ALA A 17 -7.49 25.02 5.49
N ALA A 18 -8.43 25.70 4.83
CA ALA A 18 -9.81 25.22 4.70
C ALA A 18 -9.87 23.89 3.94
N VAL A 19 -9.21 23.81 2.78
CA VAL A 19 -9.14 22.56 1.98
C VAL A 19 -8.50 21.42 2.78
N ALA A 20 -7.42 21.71 3.51
CA ALA A 20 -6.80 20.75 4.41
C ALA A 20 -7.78 20.27 5.49
N SER A 21 -8.52 21.18 6.13
CA SER A 21 -9.53 20.86 7.14
C SER A 21 -10.61 19.91 6.59
N PHE A 22 -11.23 20.25 5.46
CA PHE A 22 -12.24 19.40 4.82
C PHE A 22 -11.70 18.03 4.43
N SER A 23 -10.47 17.95 3.91
CA SER A 23 -9.86 16.67 3.56
C SER A 23 -9.65 15.76 4.78
N ARG A 24 -9.24 16.32 5.92
CA ARG A 24 -9.03 15.56 7.17
C ARG A 24 -10.35 15.13 7.79
N LEU A 25 -11.36 16.00 7.74
CA LEU A 25 -12.72 15.66 8.19
C LEU A 25 -13.34 14.55 7.33
N GLY A 26 -13.16 14.60 6.01
CA GLY A 26 -13.60 13.53 5.11
C GLY A 26 -12.97 12.19 5.43
N ARG A 27 -11.65 12.16 5.72
CA ARG A 27 -10.97 10.93 6.19
C ARG A 27 -11.52 10.43 7.52
N ALA A 28 -11.79 11.33 8.48
CA ALA A 28 -12.36 10.94 9.77
C ALA A 28 -13.75 10.32 9.62
N ARG A 29 -14.64 10.96 8.84
CA ARG A 29 -15.98 10.44 8.56
C ARG A 29 -15.92 9.10 7.85
N LEU A 30 -15.07 8.95 6.85
CA LEU A 30 -14.96 7.69 6.13
C LEU A 30 -14.54 6.52 7.03
N ILE A 31 -13.63 6.76 7.98
CA ILE A 31 -13.25 5.77 8.99
C ILE A 31 -14.43 5.47 9.94
N GLU A 32 -15.19 6.49 10.36
CA GLU A 32 -16.33 6.33 11.26
C GLU A 32 -17.54 5.66 10.58
N ASP A 33 -17.76 5.93 9.30
CA ASP A 33 -18.93 5.51 8.53
C ASP A 33 -18.73 4.14 7.83
N THR A 34 -17.48 3.65 7.74
CA THR A 34 -17.19 2.34 7.13
C THR A 34 -17.20 1.25 8.21
N PRO A 35 -18.19 0.33 8.22
CA PRO A 35 -18.22 -0.73 9.22
C PRO A 35 -17.11 -1.76 8.98
N THR A 36 -16.50 -2.24 10.05
CA THR A 36 -15.54 -3.35 10.00
C THR A 36 -16.22 -4.60 9.44
N SER A 37 -15.66 -5.14 8.36
CA SER A 37 -16.13 -6.35 7.69
C SER A 37 -15.27 -7.55 8.05
N LYS A 38 -15.86 -8.75 8.00
CA LYS A 38 -15.12 -10.03 8.04
C LYS A 38 -14.68 -10.43 6.65
N ILE A 39 -13.43 -10.86 6.47
CA ILE A 39 -12.85 -11.24 5.16
C ILE A 39 -13.73 -12.25 4.44
N ARG A 40 -14.29 -13.25 5.15
CA ARG A 40 -15.13 -14.28 4.53
C ARG A 40 -16.41 -13.76 3.88
N SER A 41 -16.89 -12.59 4.29
CA SER A 41 -18.19 -12.01 3.90
C SER A 41 -18.09 -10.53 3.54
N ALA A 42 -16.88 -10.03 3.31
CA ALA A 42 -16.66 -8.65 2.91
C ALA A 42 -17.24 -8.43 1.51
N SER A 43 -17.93 -7.30 1.32
CA SER A 43 -18.43 -6.91 0.02
C SER A 43 -17.28 -6.56 -0.92
N GLN A 44 -17.48 -6.77 -2.24
CA GLN A 44 -16.56 -6.23 -3.23
C GLN A 44 -16.62 -4.70 -3.19
N GLY A 45 -15.47 -4.04 -3.17
CA GLY A 45 -15.39 -2.58 -3.07
C GLY A 45 -14.64 -2.09 -1.84
N TYR A 46 -14.94 -0.88 -1.40
CA TYR A 46 -14.20 -0.22 -0.32
C TYR A 46 -14.65 -0.73 1.05
N VAL A 47 -13.74 -1.31 1.82
CA VAL A 47 -14.05 -1.97 3.10
C VAL A 47 -13.00 -1.68 4.15
N GLU A 48 -13.41 -1.85 5.40
CA GLU A 48 -12.56 -1.85 6.57
C GLU A 48 -12.34 -3.29 7.07
N LEU A 49 -11.09 -3.67 7.31
CA LEU A 49 -10.67 -4.96 7.83
C LEU A 49 -9.79 -4.78 9.07
N ILE A 50 -9.96 -5.66 10.05
CA ILE A 50 -9.11 -5.73 11.24
C ILE A 50 -8.66 -7.18 11.43
N GLY A 51 -7.35 -7.41 11.52
CA GLY A 51 -6.80 -8.74 11.67
C GLY A 51 -5.30 -8.73 11.96
N SER A 52 -4.73 -9.91 12.21
CA SER A 52 -3.29 -10.07 12.43
C SER A 52 -2.53 -10.03 11.12
N GLY A 53 -1.41 -9.30 11.08
CA GLY A 53 -0.49 -9.28 9.96
C GLY A 53 0.31 -10.59 9.89
N GLU A 54 0.33 -11.21 8.72
CA GLU A 54 1.01 -12.48 8.47
C GLU A 54 1.94 -12.37 7.25
N ARG A 55 3.00 -13.18 7.25
CA ARG A 55 3.85 -13.34 6.07
C ARG A 55 3.21 -14.38 5.12
N PRO A 56 3.23 -14.18 3.80
CA PRO A 56 2.77 -15.19 2.87
C PRO A 56 3.57 -16.49 3.00
N GLU A 57 2.90 -17.63 2.90
CA GLU A 57 3.54 -18.94 2.96
C GLU A 57 4.63 -19.08 1.89
N GLN A 58 5.70 -19.83 2.20
CA GLN A 58 6.79 -20.14 1.27
C GLN A 58 7.58 -18.92 0.74
N THR A 59 7.45 -17.74 1.38
CA THR A 59 8.26 -16.56 1.05
C THR A 59 9.44 -16.39 1.99
N THR A 60 10.57 -15.85 1.49
CA THR A 60 11.70 -15.48 2.35
C THR A 60 11.30 -14.35 3.30
N PRO A 61 11.73 -14.38 4.58
CA PRO A 61 11.48 -13.29 5.52
C PRO A 61 12.00 -11.95 4.98
N LEU A 62 11.15 -10.92 5.02
CA LEU A 62 11.57 -9.57 4.66
C LEU A 62 12.37 -8.98 5.82
N LEU A 63 13.59 -8.52 5.53
CA LEU A 63 14.45 -7.86 6.50
C LEU A 63 14.46 -6.36 6.25
N SER A 64 14.32 -5.58 7.32
CA SER A 64 14.38 -4.13 7.23
C SER A 64 15.77 -3.65 6.82
N LYS A 65 15.83 -2.58 6.03
CA LYS A 65 17.11 -2.13 5.44
C LYS A 65 18.13 -1.61 6.46
N LEU A 66 17.68 -1.03 7.57
CA LEU A 66 18.56 -0.35 8.51
C LEU A 66 18.95 -1.21 9.70
N SER A 67 18.00 -1.95 10.28
CA SER A 67 18.26 -2.79 11.46
C SER A 67 18.34 -4.29 11.14
N ALA A 68 18.11 -4.70 9.89
CA ALA A 68 17.99 -6.10 9.50
C ALA A 68 16.95 -6.88 10.33
N SER A 69 15.91 -6.18 10.82
CA SER A 69 14.86 -6.79 11.63
C SER A 69 13.86 -7.53 10.73
N PRO A 70 13.45 -8.76 11.08
CA PRO A 70 12.35 -9.45 10.40
C PRO A 70 11.05 -8.65 10.50
N CYS A 71 10.36 -8.47 9.37
CA CYS A 71 9.14 -7.70 9.26
C CYS A 71 8.29 -8.21 8.09
N ILE A 72 7.03 -7.75 8.01
CA ILE A 72 6.16 -7.95 6.84
C ILE A 72 6.09 -6.68 5.97
N TRP A 73 6.47 -5.54 6.54
CA TRP A 73 6.65 -4.27 5.84
C TRP A 73 7.65 -3.39 6.58
N PHE A 74 8.42 -2.58 5.86
CA PHE A 74 9.23 -1.52 6.45
C PHE A 74 9.22 -0.24 5.63
N ARG A 75 9.44 0.89 6.32
CA ARG A 75 9.79 2.17 5.72
C ARG A 75 10.97 2.78 6.46
N TYR A 76 11.94 3.27 5.72
CA TYR A 76 13.08 3.97 6.32
C TYR A 76 13.35 5.33 5.67
N ARG A 77 14.03 6.18 6.44
CA ARG A 77 14.54 7.47 6.00
C ARG A 77 15.91 7.71 6.61
N ILE A 78 16.86 8.15 5.77
CA ILE A 78 18.19 8.59 6.16
C ILE A 78 18.30 10.07 5.86
N GLU A 79 18.64 10.87 6.87
CA GLU A 79 18.77 12.32 6.78
C GLU A 79 20.17 12.74 7.22
N ARG A 80 20.75 13.74 6.55
CA ARG A 80 22.00 14.38 6.99
C ARG A 80 21.71 15.70 7.67
N TYR A 81 22.41 15.97 8.75
CA TYR A 81 22.52 17.29 9.31
C TYR A 81 23.40 18.15 8.41
N GLU A 82 22.85 19.25 7.90
CA GLU A 82 23.57 20.26 7.12
C GLU A 82 23.52 21.59 7.88
N ARG A 83 24.68 22.23 8.03
CA ARG A 83 24.79 23.56 8.62
C ARG A 83 25.39 24.52 7.60
N SER A 84 24.74 25.67 7.41
CA SER A 84 25.23 26.78 6.59
C SER A 84 25.12 28.06 7.39
N GLY A 85 26.26 28.59 7.84
CA GLY A 85 26.34 29.75 8.73
C GLY A 85 25.57 29.54 10.03
N LYS A 86 24.51 30.35 10.24
CA LYS A 86 23.61 30.29 11.40
C LYS A 86 22.45 29.30 11.22
N ASN A 87 22.23 28.79 10.01
CA ASN A 87 21.10 27.91 9.70
C ASN A 87 21.51 26.44 9.74
N SER A 88 20.63 25.59 10.24
CA SER A 88 20.82 24.14 10.18
C SER A 88 19.54 23.42 9.82
N ARG A 89 19.63 22.34 9.04
CA ARG A 89 18.49 21.53 8.65
C ARG A 89 18.86 20.07 8.49
N TRP A 90 17.87 19.21 8.67
CA TRP A 90 17.95 17.80 8.27
C TRP A 90 17.53 17.68 6.81
N ARG A 91 18.42 17.19 5.96
CA ARG A 91 18.14 16.93 4.55
C ARG A 91 17.96 15.43 4.33
N LYS A 92 16.82 15.00 3.79
CA LYS A 92 16.61 13.61 3.35
C LYS A 92 17.61 13.27 2.25
N ILE A 93 18.42 12.24 2.49
CA ILE A 93 19.37 11.68 1.53
C ILE A 93 18.74 10.48 0.84
N GLU A 94 18.04 9.65 1.62
CA GLU A 94 17.53 8.37 1.17
C GLU A 94 16.26 8.01 1.94
N GLY A 95 15.40 7.23 1.30
CA GLY A 95 14.32 6.55 1.99
C GLY A 95 13.49 5.75 1.02
N PHE A 96 12.93 4.66 1.53
CA PHE A 96 12.20 3.68 0.75
C PHE A 96 11.14 3.03 1.65
N SER A 97 10.07 2.53 1.04
CA SER A 97 9.06 1.71 1.71
C SER A 97 8.93 0.42 0.92
N SER A 98 8.89 -0.72 1.60
CA SER A 98 8.73 -2.01 0.95
C SER A 98 7.36 -2.12 0.26
N GLU A 99 7.37 -2.67 -0.95
CA GLU A 99 6.16 -2.86 -1.78
C GLU A 99 5.67 -4.33 -1.78
N GLN A 100 6.40 -5.22 -1.08
CA GLN A 100 6.08 -6.63 -1.01
C GLN A 100 4.70 -6.85 -0.36
N PRO A 101 3.82 -7.67 -0.97
CA PRO A 101 2.54 -8.00 -0.36
C PRO A 101 2.70 -8.81 0.92
N PHE A 102 1.81 -8.59 1.87
CA PHE A 102 1.68 -9.39 3.08
C PHE A 102 0.22 -9.79 3.31
N LEU A 103 -0.04 -10.65 4.29
CA LEU A 103 -1.38 -11.15 4.58
C LEU A 103 -1.98 -10.43 5.79
N LEU A 104 -3.29 -10.26 5.78
CA LEU A 104 -4.10 -9.94 6.94
C LEU A 104 -5.05 -11.11 7.20
N ASN A 105 -5.05 -11.61 8.43
CA ASN A 105 -5.90 -12.70 8.88
C ASN A 105 -6.82 -12.23 10.03
N ASP A 106 -8.12 -12.23 9.80
CA ASP A 106 -9.13 -11.79 10.78
C ASP A 106 -9.80 -12.95 11.55
N GLY A 107 -9.24 -14.16 11.41
CA GLY A 107 -9.78 -15.42 11.91
C GLY A 107 -10.88 -16.04 11.03
N SER A 108 -11.48 -15.26 10.13
CA SER A 108 -12.52 -15.72 9.20
C SER A 108 -11.98 -16.06 7.81
N GLY A 109 -10.85 -15.45 7.43
CA GLY A 109 -10.15 -15.69 6.17
C GLY A 109 -8.85 -14.90 6.09
N ARG A 110 -8.15 -15.04 4.96
CA ARG A 110 -6.90 -14.30 4.69
C ARG A 110 -7.10 -13.36 3.50
N CYS A 111 -6.47 -12.19 3.56
CA CYS A 111 -6.50 -11.18 2.52
C CYS A 111 -5.07 -10.70 2.23
N TYR A 112 -4.66 -10.68 0.96
CA TYR A 112 -3.40 -10.09 0.55
C TYR A 112 -3.51 -8.57 0.54
N ILE A 113 -2.68 -7.92 1.34
CA ILE A 113 -2.52 -6.47 1.36
C ILE A 113 -1.38 -6.09 0.43
N PHE A 114 -1.65 -5.25 -0.56
CA PHE A 114 -0.62 -4.68 -1.43
C PHE A 114 -0.33 -3.26 -0.95
N PRO A 115 0.80 -2.98 -0.26
CA PRO A 115 1.01 -1.72 0.47
C PRO A 115 1.31 -0.50 -0.43
N ASP A 116 1.35 -0.67 -1.76
CA ASP A 116 1.59 0.45 -2.67
C ASP A 116 0.56 1.57 -2.45
N LYS A 117 1.05 2.81 -2.39
CA LYS A 117 0.27 4.04 -2.13
C LYS A 117 -0.52 4.06 -0.81
N ALA A 118 -0.28 3.14 0.12
CA ALA A 118 -0.92 3.15 1.42
C ALA A 118 -0.35 4.26 2.33
N ASP A 119 -1.23 4.93 3.06
CA ASP A 119 -0.88 5.75 4.22
C ASP A 119 -0.69 4.82 5.42
N ILE A 120 0.56 4.38 5.60
CA ILE A 120 0.93 3.40 6.64
C ILE A 120 1.39 4.11 7.91
N SER A 121 0.82 3.71 9.04
CA SER A 121 1.23 4.13 10.38
C SER A 121 1.53 2.93 11.27
N SER A 122 2.70 2.92 11.90
CA SER A 122 3.12 1.85 12.80
C SER A 122 3.47 2.39 14.19
N HIS A 123 3.11 1.61 15.21
CA HIS A 123 3.57 1.80 16.58
C HIS A 123 5.08 1.50 16.74
N ARG A 124 5.65 0.65 15.87
CA ARG A 124 7.09 0.34 15.84
C ARG A 124 7.85 1.36 15.00
N LYS A 125 7.92 2.59 15.51
CA LYS A 125 8.71 3.67 14.92
C LYS A 125 9.92 3.96 15.79
N ARG A 126 11.11 3.96 15.20
CA ARG A 126 12.37 4.27 15.88
C ARG A 126 13.14 5.32 15.11
N SER A 127 13.78 6.22 15.84
CA SER A 127 14.74 7.18 15.28
C SER A 127 16.01 7.18 16.10
N TRP A 128 17.15 7.11 15.43
CA TRP A 128 18.47 7.14 16.07
C TRP A 128 19.46 7.91 15.21
N TYR A 129 20.66 8.15 15.74
CA TYR A 129 21.66 8.98 15.10
C TYR A 129 22.96 8.21 14.90
N GLY A 130 23.70 8.58 13.85
CA GLY A 130 24.99 7.99 13.54
C GLY A 130 25.93 8.97 12.84
N SER A 131 27.16 8.51 12.63
CA SER A 131 28.25 9.26 11.99
C SER A 131 28.44 8.91 10.51
N SER A 132 27.91 7.75 10.07
CA SER A 132 27.98 7.20 8.71
C SER A 132 26.65 7.28 7.97
N ARG A 133 26.65 7.08 6.63
CA ARG A 133 25.41 7.07 5.84
C ARG A 133 24.48 5.91 6.19
N TYR A 134 25.03 4.71 6.41
CA TYR A 134 24.27 3.54 6.86
C TYR A 134 24.66 3.18 8.29
N PRO A 135 23.71 2.72 9.13
CA PRO A 135 24.02 2.30 10.49
C PRO A 135 24.96 1.10 10.45
N ILE A 136 25.99 1.14 11.29
CA ILE A 136 26.90 0.01 11.50
C ILE A 136 26.36 -0.73 12.73
N SER A 137 26.15 -2.04 12.60
CA SER A 137 25.48 -2.92 13.58
C SER A 137 26.08 -2.86 15.01
N GLU A 138 27.34 -2.44 15.16
CA GLU A 138 28.12 -2.66 16.39
C GLU A 138 28.58 -1.40 17.16
N GLN A 139 28.32 -0.17 16.69
CA GLN A 139 28.91 0.98 17.37
C GLN A 139 28.08 1.51 18.55
N LYS A 140 28.58 1.24 19.76
CA LYS A 140 28.32 2.01 20.98
C LYS A 140 28.53 3.51 20.68
N HIS A 141 27.53 4.31 21.06
CA HIS A 141 27.46 5.77 20.97
C HIS A 141 28.80 6.50 20.80
N SER A 142 29.19 6.78 19.55
CA SER A 142 30.24 7.78 19.31
C SER A 142 29.67 9.18 19.59
N LEU A 143 30.28 9.89 20.53
CA LEU A 143 29.93 11.26 20.93
C LEU A 143 30.42 12.30 19.90
N PHE A 144 31.24 11.91 18.92
CA PHE A 144 31.75 12.78 17.88
C PHE A 144 30.95 12.64 16.58
N GLY A 145 30.22 13.70 16.23
CA GLY A 145 29.66 13.88 14.89
C GLY A 145 28.40 13.07 14.55
N ARG A 146 27.30 13.32 15.28
CA ARG A 146 25.94 12.85 14.91
C ARG A 146 25.42 13.59 13.67
N ARG A 147 25.98 13.27 12.50
CA ARG A 147 25.65 13.92 11.23
C ARG A 147 24.50 13.26 10.50
N TYR A 148 24.08 12.07 10.91
CA TYR A 148 22.99 11.33 10.27
C TYR A 148 21.89 11.02 11.28
N ARG A 149 20.65 11.14 10.82
CA ARG A 149 19.45 10.70 11.52
C ARG A 149 18.79 9.61 10.69
N TYR A 150 18.55 8.48 11.33
CA TYR A 150 17.83 7.36 10.75
C TYR A 150 16.43 7.34 11.36
N THR A 151 15.42 7.04 10.54
CA THR A 151 14.07 6.73 11.00
C THR A 151 13.64 5.45 10.33
N GLU A 152 13.13 4.52 11.11
CA GLU A 152 12.62 3.22 10.64
C GLU A 152 11.23 2.99 11.24
N GLU A 153 10.31 2.52 10.42
CA GLU A 153 8.96 2.12 10.77
C GLU A 153 8.74 0.71 10.24
N LEU A 154 8.25 -0.19 11.09
CA LEU A 154 8.09 -1.62 10.76
C LEU A 154 6.66 -2.08 11.02
N LEU A 155 6.13 -2.96 10.18
CA LEU A 155 5.03 -3.85 10.55
C LEU A 155 5.61 -5.24 10.72
N CYS A 156 5.31 -5.91 11.82
CA CYS A 156 5.80 -7.24 12.11
C CYS A 156 4.69 -8.28 12.01
N GLU A 157 5.07 -9.53 11.79
CA GLU A 157 4.16 -10.66 11.88
C GLU A 157 3.54 -10.72 13.28
N GLY A 158 2.23 -10.97 13.35
CA GLY A 158 1.45 -10.96 14.57
C GLY A 158 0.87 -9.60 14.96
N ASP A 159 1.34 -8.48 14.39
CA ASP A 159 0.81 -7.16 14.72
C ASP A 159 -0.68 -7.09 14.35
N LEU A 160 -1.52 -6.51 15.23
CA LEU A 160 -2.91 -6.23 14.91
C LEU A 160 -2.97 -5.05 13.94
N LEU A 161 -3.50 -5.30 12.75
CA LEU A 161 -3.58 -4.34 11.67
C LEU A 161 -5.03 -3.91 11.45
N TYR A 162 -5.20 -2.60 11.39
CA TYR A 162 -6.33 -1.90 10.81
C TYR A 162 -6.02 -1.61 9.34
N ALA A 163 -6.89 -2.03 8.41
CA ALA A 163 -6.71 -1.78 6.99
C ALA A 163 -8.02 -1.30 6.34
N LEU A 164 -7.96 -0.18 5.65
CA LEU A 164 -9.09 0.43 4.95
C LEU A 164 -8.70 0.62 3.49
N GLY A 165 -9.41 -0.03 2.55
CA GLY A 165 -9.01 -0.05 1.13
C GLY A 165 -10.00 -0.74 0.20
N LEU A 166 -9.62 -0.86 -1.08
CA LEU A 166 -10.41 -1.53 -2.10
C LEU A 166 -10.18 -3.05 -2.03
N PHE A 167 -11.24 -3.78 -1.67
CA PHE A 167 -11.27 -5.23 -1.55
C PHE A 167 -11.83 -5.87 -2.83
N GLU A 168 -11.07 -6.83 -3.33
CA GLU A 168 -11.40 -7.62 -4.52
C GLU A 168 -11.13 -9.10 -4.27
N THR A 169 -12.06 -9.96 -4.69
CA THR A 169 -11.89 -11.41 -4.66
C THR A 169 -11.61 -11.94 -6.06
N ARG A 170 -10.39 -12.42 -6.28
CA ARG A 170 -10.01 -13.09 -7.52
C ARG A 170 -10.36 -14.56 -7.42
N HIS A 171 -11.32 -14.97 -8.23
CA HIS A 171 -11.74 -16.37 -8.29
C HIS A 171 -10.76 -17.15 -9.17
N PRO A 172 -10.46 -18.41 -8.82
CA PRO A 172 -9.70 -19.28 -9.71
C PRO A 172 -10.43 -19.45 -11.05
N PRO A 173 -9.72 -19.75 -12.15
CA PRO A 173 -10.38 -20.17 -13.38
C PRO A 173 -11.24 -21.41 -13.11
N SER A 174 -12.35 -21.53 -13.84
CA SER A 174 -13.20 -22.73 -13.78
C SER A 174 -12.40 -23.98 -14.12
N ASP A 175 -12.85 -25.14 -13.64
CA ASP A 175 -12.19 -26.42 -13.93
C ASP A 175 -12.04 -26.66 -15.44
N ALA A 176 -13.05 -26.30 -16.23
CA ALA A 176 -13.00 -26.40 -17.69
C ALA A 176 -11.89 -25.53 -18.29
N GLN A 177 -11.80 -24.25 -17.88
CA GLN A 177 -10.74 -23.34 -18.35
C GLN A 177 -9.35 -23.84 -17.94
N ARG A 178 -9.19 -24.29 -16.69
CA ARG A 178 -7.93 -24.84 -16.19
C ARG A 178 -7.50 -26.07 -17.00
N ASN A 179 -8.41 -26.99 -17.25
CA ASN A 179 -8.15 -28.20 -18.01
C ASN A 179 -7.79 -27.87 -19.48
N GLN A 180 -8.46 -26.89 -20.09
CA GLN A 180 -8.14 -26.44 -21.45
C GLN A 180 -6.76 -25.79 -21.54
N SER A 181 -6.40 -24.89 -20.61
CA SER A 181 -5.07 -24.28 -20.57
C SER A 181 -3.99 -25.34 -20.38
N ARG A 182 -4.21 -26.31 -19.49
CA ARG A 182 -3.26 -27.39 -19.25
C ARG A 182 -3.13 -28.35 -20.43
N MET A 183 -4.23 -28.68 -21.09
CA MET A 183 -4.22 -29.46 -22.34
C MET A 183 -3.38 -28.75 -23.41
N ALA A 184 -3.51 -27.42 -23.55
CA ALA A 184 -2.73 -26.64 -24.51
C ALA A 184 -1.22 -26.68 -24.21
N GLU A 185 -0.82 -26.62 -22.94
CA GLU A 185 0.58 -26.80 -22.54
C GLU A 185 1.09 -28.21 -22.87
N ILE A 186 0.35 -29.25 -22.54
CA ILE A 186 0.73 -30.64 -22.84
C ILE A 186 0.92 -30.84 -24.36
N LEU A 187 0.00 -30.30 -25.17
CA LEU A 187 0.11 -30.37 -26.63
C LEU A 187 1.29 -29.55 -27.15
N LYS A 188 1.61 -28.42 -26.53
CA LYS A 188 2.79 -27.63 -26.86
C LYS A 188 4.07 -28.41 -26.57
N ASP A 189 4.14 -29.09 -25.43
CA ASP A 189 5.28 -29.92 -25.03
C ASP A 189 5.45 -31.11 -25.99
N TRP A 190 4.35 -31.78 -26.37
CA TRP A 190 4.43 -32.87 -27.36
C TRP A 190 4.86 -32.39 -28.74
N LYS A 191 4.46 -31.17 -29.15
CA LYS A 191 4.91 -30.57 -30.42
C LYS A 191 6.40 -30.22 -30.42
N GLN A 192 7.05 -30.07 -29.26
CA GLN A 192 8.50 -29.86 -29.19
C GLN A 192 9.28 -31.13 -29.54
N ASP A 193 8.70 -32.31 -29.31
CA ASP A 193 9.28 -33.62 -29.62
C ASP A 193 8.37 -34.37 -30.62
N TYR A 194 8.39 -33.87 -31.87
CA TYR A 194 7.49 -34.34 -32.92
C TYR A 194 7.68 -35.84 -33.21
N ASP A 195 8.92 -36.33 -33.16
CA ASP A 195 9.23 -37.75 -33.42
C ASP A 195 8.51 -38.67 -32.41
N LYS A 196 8.52 -38.32 -31.11
CA LYS A 196 7.76 -39.07 -30.09
C LYS A 196 6.25 -38.92 -30.24
N LEU A 197 5.79 -37.77 -30.72
CA LEU A 197 4.37 -37.55 -30.96
C LEU A 197 3.86 -38.45 -32.10
N VAL A 198 4.59 -38.52 -33.23
CA VAL A 198 4.30 -39.42 -34.35
C VAL A 198 4.31 -40.87 -33.88
N GLN A 199 5.38 -41.33 -33.23
CA GLN A 199 5.46 -42.71 -32.68
C GLN A 199 4.27 -43.10 -31.78
N ARG A 200 3.64 -42.12 -31.14
CA ARG A 200 2.55 -42.35 -30.18
C ARG A 200 1.16 -42.31 -30.83
N PHE A 201 0.97 -41.54 -31.90
CA PHE A 201 -0.36 -41.24 -32.43
C PHE A 201 -0.56 -41.55 -33.91
N ASP A 202 0.52 -41.68 -34.69
CA ASP A 202 0.51 -42.13 -36.09
C ASP A 202 0.12 -43.62 -36.14
N ARG A 203 -1.06 -43.91 -36.67
CA ARG A 203 -1.64 -45.26 -36.74
C ARG A 203 -1.39 -45.92 -38.08
N ASP A 204 -1.31 -45.14 -39.15
CA ASP A 204 -1.10 -45.65 -40.51
C ASP A 204 0.39 -45.70 -40.90
N ASN A 205 1.27 -45.21 -40.01
CA ASN A 205 2.73 -45.14 -40.15
C ASN A 205 3.19 -44.29 -41.35
N ASN A 206 2.44 -43.24 -41.68
CA ASN A 206 2.78 -42.36 -42.79
C ASN A 206 3.79 -41.24 -42.43
N GLY A 207 4.13 -41.08 -41.14
CA GLY A 207 5.09 -40.09 -40.64
C GLY A 207 4.52 -38.69 -40.40
N GLU A 208 3.23 -38.48 -40.68
CA GLU A 208 2.47 -37.26 -40.43
C GLU A 208 1.32 -37.54 -39.44
N ILE A 209 0.73 -36.50 -38.87
CA ILE A 209 -0.43 -36.65 -37.98
C ILE A 209 -1.65 -36.05 -38.65
N ASP A 210 -2.60 -36.90 -39.00
CA ASP A 210 -3.83 -36.49 -39.67
C ASP A 210 -4.84 -35.81 -38.69
N PRO A 211 -5.94 -35.20 -39.19
CA PRO A 211 -6.92 -34.56 -38.33
C PRO A 211 -7.58 -35.49 -37.28
N ALA A 212 -7.75 -36.77 -37.58
CA ALA A 212 -8.35 -37.75 -36.67
C ALA A 212 -7.37 -38.21 -35.58
N GLU A 213 -6.10 -38.35 -35.91
CA GLU A 213 -5.00 -38.62 -34.98
C GLU A 213 -4.72 -37.43 -34.07
N TRP A 214 -4.81 -36.20 -34.61
CA TRP A 214 -4.80 -34.98 -33.80
C TRP A 214 -5.96 -34.93 -32.81
N GLU A 215 -7.15 -35.42 -33.19
CA GLU A 215 -8.28 -35.52 -32.27
C GLU A 215 -8.06 -36.58 -31.18
N LEU A 216 -7.34 -37.66 -31.49
CA LEU A 216 -6.90 -38.63 -30.49
C LEU A 216 -5.89 -38.01 -29.51
N ALA A 217 -4.89 -37.29 -30.03
CA ALA A 217 -3.90 -36.58 -29.22
C ALA A 217 -4.54 -35.53 -28.30
N ARG A 218 -5.49 -34.73 -28.82
CA ARG A 218 -6.26 -33.75 -28.03
C ARG A 218 -7.03 -34.42 -26.89
N ARG A 219 -7.74 -35.52 -27.17
CA ARG A 219 -8.50 -36.26 -26.14
C ARG A 219 -7.60 -36.83 -25.05
N GLU A 220 -6.43 -37.38 -25.42
CA GLU A 220 -5.49 -37.93 -24.45
C GLU A 220 -4.85 -36.83 -23.60
N ALA A 221 -4.46 -35.71 -24.22
CA ALA A 221 -3.97 -34.53 -23.51
C ALA A 221 -5.02 -33.97 -22.52
N LEU A 222 -6.30 -33.93 -22.92
CA LEU A 222 -7.38 -33.51 -22.03
C LEU A 222 -7.54 -34.46 -20.83
N ARG A 223 -7.52 -35.78 -21.04
CA ARG A 223 -7.56 -36.75 -19.93
C ARG A 223 -6.38 -36.61 -18.98
N MET A 224 -5.20 -36.27 -19.50
CA MET A 224 -4.02 -36.01 -18.67
C MET A 224 -4.20 -34.75 -17.84
N ALA A 225 -4.67 -33.65 -18.46
CA ALA A 225 -4.99 -32.41 -17.76
C ALA A 225 -6.03 -32.63 -16.64
N GLU A 226 -7.10 -33.37 -16.90
CA GLU A 226 -8.10 -33.71 -15.88
C GLU A 226 -7.53 -34.55 -14.72
N ARG A 227 -6.67 -35.53 -15.03
CA ARG A 227 -6.01 -36.36 -14.01
C ARG A 227 -5.08 -35.54 -13.12
N GLU A 228 -4.33 -34.59 -13.68
CA GLU A 228 -3.49 -33.66 -12.91
C GLU A 228 -4.32 -32.68 -12.09
N ALA A 229 -5.42 -32.17 -12.66
CA ALA A 229 -6.35 -31.29 -11.97
C ALA A 229 -6.98 -31.96 -10.74
N ARG A 230 -7.28 -33.27 -10.80
CA ARG A 230 -7.77 -34.05 -9.65
C ARG A 230 -6.72 -34.26 -8.56
N LYS A 231 -5.43 -34.33 -8.93
CA LYS A 231 -4.31 -34.47 -7.98
C LYS A 231 -3.95 -33.14 -7.32
N SER A 232 -4.25 -32.03 -7.99
CA SER A 232 -4.00 -30.68 -7.50
C SER A 232 -5.10 -30.28 -6.52
N SER A 233 -4.74 -29.61 -5.42
CA SER A 233 -5.75 -29.03 -4.52
C SER A 233 -6.54 -27.95 -5.27
N PRO A 234 -7.85 -27.83 -5.05
CA PRO A 234 -8.63 -26.75 -5.66
C PRO A 234 -8.02 -25.41 -5.25
N SER A 235 -7.69 -24.58 -6.25
CA SER A 235 -7.24 -23.22 -5.99
C SER A 235 -8.38 -22.45 -5.34
N GLN A 236 -8.12 -21.87 -4.17
CA GLN A 236 -9.12 -21.07 -3.48
C GLN A 236 -9.15 -19.65 -4.05
N ALA A 237 -10.30 -18.98 -3.92
CA ALA A 237 -10.40 -17.58 -4.27
C ALA A 237 -9.43 -16.76 -3.40
N VAL A 238 -8.73 -15.82 -4.03
CA VAL A 238 -7.73 -14.98 -3.37
C VAL A 238 -8.33 -13.61 -3.14
N ASN A 239 -8.48 -13.24 -1.87
CA ASN A 239 -8.89 -11.90 -1.48
C ASN A 239 -7.69 -10.96 -1.49
N THR A 240 -7.89 -9.75 -2.01
CA THR A 240 -6.85 -8.72 -2.06
C THR A 240 -7.39 -7.37 -1.61
N LEU A 241 -6.57 -6.59 -0.91
CA LEU A 241 -6.84 -5.21 -0.52
C LEU A 241 -5.79 -4.29 -1.15
N ARG A 242 -6.24 -3.24 -1.85
CA ARG A 242 -5.38 -2.34 -2.64
C ARG A 242 -5.82 -0.88 -2.51
N HIS A 243 -5.00 0.01 -3.06
CA HIS A 243 -5.35 1.41 -3.26
C HIS A 243 -6.53 1.58 -4.24
N SER A 244 -7.53 2.36 -3.84
CA SER A 244 -8.65 2.72 -4.72
C SER A 244 -8.30 3.86 -5.67
N PRO A 245 -8.63 3.80 -6.97
CA PRO A 245 -8.43 4.93 -7.89
C PRO A 245 -9.28 6.17 -7.52
N ASN A 246 -10.32 6.02 -6.68
CA ASN A 246 -11.12 7.13 -6.22
C ASN A 246 -10.38 7.95 -5.14
N ARG A 247 -10.14 9.24 -5.40
CA ARG A 247 -9.43 10.15 -4.48
C ARG A 247 -10.09 10.32 -3.11
N GLN A 248 -11.39 10.05 -2.99
CA GLN A 248 -12.12 10.13 -1.73
C GLN A 248 -11.95 8.87 -0.87
N GLN A 249 -11.37 7.81 -1.41
CA GLN A 249 -11.16 6.52 -0.76
C GLN A 249 -9.66 6.34 -0.45
N PRO A 250 -9.14 6.94 0.63
CA PRO A 250 -7.75 6.75 1.04
C PRO A 250 -7.48 5.27 1.31
N PHE A 251 -6.24 4.85 1.06
CA PHE A 251 -5.79 3.53 1.44
C PHE A 251 -4.96 3.65 2.71
N ILE A 252 -5.46 3.13 3.83
CA ILE A 252 -4.86 3.34 5.16
C ILE A 252 -4.52 1.97 5.75
N ILE A 253 -3.31 1.85 6.29
CA ILE A 253 -2.90 0.69 7.09
C ILE A 253 -2.33 1.22 8.40
N ALA A 254 -2.81 0.73 9.53
CA ALA A 254 -2.38 1.19 10.82
C ALA A 254 -2.26 0.04 11.81
N THR A 255 -1.36 0.17 12.79
CA THR A 255 -1.32 -0.74 13.95
C THR A 255 -2.07 -0.18 15.16
N SER A 256 -2.79 0.93 14.99
CA SER A 256 -3.55 1.59 16.05
C SER A 256 -5.04 1.37 15.85
N GLU A 257 -5.82 1.44 16.92
CA GLU A 257 -7.27 1.28 16.89
C GLU A 257 -7.96 2.36 16.01
N PRO A 258 -9.08 2.02 15.34
CA PRO A 258 -9.81 2.91 14.45
C PRO A 258 -10.20 4.25 15.11
N GLU A 259 -10.70 4.22 16.35
CA GLU A 259 -11.17 5.41 17.08
C GLU A 259 -10.05 6.43 17.34
N SER A 260 -8.84 5.93 17.59
CA SER A 260 -7.68 6.79 17.80
C SER A 260 -7.27 7.54 16.51
N LEU A 261 -7.47 6.89 15.35
CA LEU A 261 -7.18 7.46 14.04
C LEU A 261 -8.23 8.50 13.65
N SER A 262 -9.52 8.19 13.80
CA SER A 262 -10.60 9.14 13.50
C SER A 262 -10.47 10.40 14.37
N ARG A 263 -10.26 10.25 15.68
CA ARG A 263 -10.05 11.36 16.62
C ARG A 263 -8.87 12.23 16.23
N ARG A 264 -7.74 11.63 15.85
CA ARG A 264 -6.56 12.36 15.37
C ARG A 264 -6.87 13.18 14.11
N TYR A 265 -7.59 12.61 13.15
CA TYR A 265 -8.00 13.33 11.95
C TYR A 265 -8.99 14.46 12.24
N ARG A 266 -9.92 14.29 13.19
CA ARG A 266 -10.81 15.37 13.65
C ARG A 266 -10.06 16.52 14.30
N TRP A 267 -9.11 16.24 15.19
CA TRP A 267 -8.29 17.28 15.81
C TRP A 267 -7.43 18.02 14.78
N GLN A 268 -6.89 17.31 13.77
CA GLN A 268 -6.21 17.96 12.65
C GLN A 268 -7.17 18.84 11.84
N ALA A 269 -8.38 18.35 11.55
CA ALA A 269 -9.40 19.13 10.85
C ALA A 269 -9.77 20.41 11.62
N LEU A 270 -9.95 20.31 12.94
CA LEU A 270 -10.24 21.44 13.82
C LEU A 270 -9.07 22.43 13.85
N ALA A 271 -7.83 21.96 14.01
CA ALA A 271 -6.66 22.82 14.00
C ALA A 271 -6.53 23.61 12.68
N TRP A 272 -6.72 22.94 11.54
CA TRP A 272 -6.72 23.59 10.23
C TRP A 272 -7.90 24.56 10.05
N LEU A 273 -9.07 24.25 10.62
CA LEU A 273 -10.22 25.15 10.61
C LEU A 273 -9.92 26.43 11.40
N ILE A 274 -9.33 26.32 12.59
CA ILE A 274 -8.94 27.47 13.41
C ILE A 274 -7.93 28.35 12.66
N VAL A 275 -6.93 27.76 11.99
CA VAL A 275 -5.98 28.50 11.15
C VAL A 275 -6.70 29.21 10.01
N SER A 276 -7.61 28.52 9.32
CA SER A 276 -8.35 29.11 8.19
C SER A 276 -9.19 30.32 8.63
N VAL A 277 -9.97 30.17 9.71
CA VAL A 277 -10.81 31.24 10.27
C VAL A 277 -9.95 32.39 10.80
N GLY A 278 -8.85 32.09 11.48
CA GLY A 278 -7.92 33.11 11.98
C GLY A 278 -7.29 33.94 10.85
N CYS A 279 -6.84 33.31 9.76
CA CYS A 279 -6.32 34.02 8.60
C CYS A 279 -7.41 34.84 7.87
N ALA A 280 -8.63 34.31 7.75
CA ALA A 280 -9.75 35.04 7.17
C ALA A 280 -10.14 36.28 8.00
N ALA A 281 -10.18 36.14 9.32
CA ALA A 281 -10.40 37.26 10.24
C ALA A 281 -9.28 38.30 10.14
N GLY A 282 -8.02 37.87 10.01
CA GLY A 282 -6.87 38.76 9.79
C GLY A 282 -6.97 39.54 8.47
N VAL A 283 -7.41 38.90 7.38
CA VAL A 283 -7.69 39.58 6.10
C VAL A 283 -8.79 40.63 6.28
N ALA A 284 -9.90 40.28 6.92
CA ALA A 284 -11.01 41.21 7.16
C ALA A 284 -10.57 42.41 8.02
N TRP A 285 -9.76 42.18 9.05
CA TRP A 285 -9.20 43.22 9.90
C TRP A 285 -8.30 44.19 9.12
N LEU A 286 -7.39 43.67 8.29
CA LEU A 286 -6.50 44.49 7.47
C LEU A 286 -7.27 45.34 6.45
N LEU A 287 -8.30 44.77 5.81
CA LEU A 287 -9.17 45.51 4.88
C LEU A 287 -9.95 46.62 5.59
N LEU A 288 -10.44 46.38 6.81
CA LEU A 288 -11.11 47.41 7.61
C LEU A 288 -10.14 48.53 7.99
N GLN A 289 -8.90 48.20 8.35
CA GLN A 289 -7.89 49.19 8.69
C GLN A 289 -7.48 50.05 7.49
N GLU A 290 -7.29 49.45 6.31
CA GLU A 290 -7.03 50.20 5.07
C GLU A 290 -8.19 51.14 4.75
N ASN A 291 -9.44 50.67 4.87
CA ASN A 291 -10.62 51.50 4.58
C ASN A 291 -10.81 52.65 5.57
N LEU A 292 -10.49 52.44 6.86
CA LEU A 292 -10.51 53.51 7.87
C LEU A 292 -9.40 54.54 7.61
N SER A 293 -8.22 54.10 7.15
CA SER A 293 -7.12 55.00 6.79
C SER A 293 -7.41 55.86 5.57
N THR A 294 -8.17 55.34 4.59
CA THR A 294 -8.60 56.12 3.42
C THR A 294 -9.70 57.13 3.75
N ILE A 295 -10.60 56.82 4.69
CA ILE A 295 -11.66 57.75 5.13
C ILE A 295 -11.11 58.88 6.01
N GLY A 296 -10.12 58.61 6.86
CA GLY A 296 -9.52 59.63 7.74
C GLY A 296 -8.51 60.58 7.07
N ALA A 297 -8.19 60.36 5.79
CA ALA A 297 -7.27 61.19 4.99
C ALA A 297 -7.98 62.15 4.03
N VAL A 298 -9.32 62.21 4.07
CA VAL A 298 -10.20 63.16 3.36
C VAL A 298 -10.72 64.19 4.34
#